data_AF-A0A7L4LB73-F1
#
_entry.id   AF-A0A7L4LB73-F1
#
_cell.length_a   1.000
_cell.length_b   1.000
_cell.length_c   1.000
_cell.angle_alpha   90.00
_cell.angle_beta   90.00
_cell.angle_gamma   90.00
#
_symmetry.space_group_name_H-M   'P 1'
#
loop_
_entity.id
_entity.type
_entity.pdbx_description
1 polymer ?
#
loop_
_entity_poly.entity_id
_entity_poly.type
_entity_poly.pdbx_seq_one_letter_code
_entity_poly.pdbx_strand_id
1 'polypeptide(L)' 'FFPSPFPPQVNLNSIRRCLLIAYDADAQLLELRHYSVRVVPVGLSRGLRKLFQEKFPNLSRMDDVSELL' A
#
# COMPACT_ATOMS: atom_id res chain seq x y z
N PHE A 1 12.90 19.68 17.28
CA PHE A 1 11.52 19.50 16.81
C PHE A 1 11.18 18.02 16.95
N PHE A 2 10.32 17.66 17.90
CA PHE A 2 9.81 16.30 18.04
C PHE A 2 8.43 16.26 17.34
N PRO A 3 8.11 15.21 16.56
CA PRO A 3 6.80 15.11 15.93
C PRO A 3 5.70 15.06 16.98
N SER A 4 4.49 15.49 16.59
CA SER A 4 3.28 15.42 17.42
C SER A 4 3.10 14.00 17.98
N PRO A 5 2.76 13.83 19.27
CA PRO A 5 2.47 12.53 19.86
C PRO A 5 1.21 11.87 19.28
N PHE A 6 0.32 12.68 18.69
CA PHE A 6 -0.83 12.18 17.95
C PHE A 6 -0.47 12.05 16.47
N PRO A 7 -0.62 10.84 15.89
CA PRO A 7 -0.44 10.67 14.45
C PRO A 7 -1.51 11.52 13.72
N PRO A 8 -1.14 12.21 12.64
CA PRO A 8 -2.13 12.88 11.81
C PRO A 8 -3.13 11.85 11.28
N GLN A 9 -4.41 12.24 11.20
CA GLN A 9 -5.38 11.43 10.48
C GLN A 9 -4.96 11.41 9.00
N VAL A 10 -4.71 10.21 8.49
CA VAL A 10 -4.28 9.99 7.11
C VAL A 10 -5.28 9.09 6.40
N ASN A 11 -5.61 9.46 5.16
CA ASN A 11 -6.42 8.60 4.31
C ASN A 11 -5.55 7.41 3.84
N LEU A 12 -5.87 6.19 4.28
CA LEU A 12 -5.10 5.00 3.91
C LEU A 12 -5.08 4.76 2.39
N ASN A 13 -6.12 5.18 1.65
CA ASN A 13 -6.18 5.05 0.20
C ASN A 13 -5.16 5.94 -0.53
N SER A 14 -4.62 6.98 0.12
CA SER A 14 -3.59 7.83 -0.48
C SER A 14 -2.17 7.30 -0.31
N ILE A 15 -1.97 6.27 0.52
CA ILE A 15 -0.65 5.69 0.81
C ILE A 15 -0.24 4.75 -0.33
N ARG A 16 0.68 5.23 -1.19
CA ARG A 16 1.21 4.44 -2.31
C ARG A 16 2.64 3.96 -2.10
N ARG A 17 3.34 4.52 -1.11
CA ARG A 17 4.79 4.33 -0.89
C ARG A 17 5.12 4.38 0.58
N CYS A 18 6.12 3.62 1.02
CA CYS A 18 6.68 3.68 2.36
C CYS A 18 8.21 3.61 2.30
N LEU A 19 8.84 4.17 3.34
CA LEU A 19 10.29 4.13 3.53
C LEU A 19 10.58 3.37 4.81
N LEU A 20 11.33 2.29 4.70
CA LEU A 20 11.92 1.58 5.83
C LEU A 20 13.30 2.17 6.09
N ILE A 21 13.51 2.62 7.33
CA ILE A 21 14.80 3.10 7.81
C ILE A 21 15.28 2.08 8.84
N ALA A 22 16.37 1.39 8.53
CA ALA A 22 17.04 0.47 9.43
C ALA A 22 18.40 1.04 9.82
N TYR A 23 18.75 0.96 11.09
CA TYR A 23 20.05 1.37 11.59
C TYR A 23 20.82 0.14 12.05
N ASP A 24 22.02 -0.04 11.51
CA ASP A 24 22.99 -1.02 11.97
C ASP A 24 23.94 -0.33 12.96
N ALA A 25 23.87 -0.76 14.22
CA ALA A 25 24.68 -0.18 15.30
C ALA A 25 26.14 -0.62 15.24
N ASP A 26 26.45 -1.78 14.67
CA ASP A 26 27.83 -2.29 14.57
C ASP A 26 28.55 -1.62 13.40
N ALA A 27 27.87 -1.49 12.26
CA ALA A 27 28.40 -0.81 11.08
C ALA A 27 28.28 0.73 11.16
N GLN A 28 27.48 1.25 12.10
CA GLN A 28 27.13 2.68 12.20
C GLN A 28 26.49 3.24 10.91
N LEU A 29 25.74 2.39 10.19
CA LEU A 29 25.14 2.74 8.89
C LEU A 29 23.61 2.77 8.96
N LEU A 30 23.02 3.66 8.16
CA LEU A 30 21.60 3.73 7.92
C LEU A 30 21.27 3.11 6.56
N GLU A 31 20.40 2.11 6.58
CA GLU A 31 19.81 1.54 5.38
C GLU A 31 18.45 2.15 5.11
N LEU A 32 18.28 2.69 3.91
CA LEU A 32 17.04 3.28 3.43
C LEU A 32 16.45 2.40 2.33
N ARG A 33 15.29 1.80 2.58
CA ARG A 33 14.61 0.94 1.62
C ARG A 33 13.24 1.51 1.28
N HIS A 34 13.07 1.93 0.02
CA HIS A 34 11.83 2.53 -0.47
C HIS A 34 10.98 1.49 -1.20
N TYR A 35 9.72 1.36 -0.77
CA TYR A 35 8.78 0.37 -1.32
C TYR A 35 7.54 1.06 -1.87
N SER A 36 7.00 0.49 -2.96
CA SER A 36 5.64 0.82 -3.40
C SER A 36 4.66 -0.13 -2.72
N VAL A 37 3.56 0.42 -2.22
CA VAL A 37 2.47 -0.30 -1.56
C VAL A 37 1.36 -0.50 -2.58
N ARG A 38 0.92 -1.75 -2.77
CA ARG A 38 -0.22 -2.11 -3.62
C ARG A 38 -1.29 -2.78 -2.79
N VAL A 39 -2.51 -2.25 -2.85
CA VAL A 39 -3.67 -2.88 -2.22
C VAL A 39 -4.05 -4.11 -3.03
N VAL A 40 -4.13 -5.26 -2.35
CA VAL A 40 -4.63 -6.50 -2.92
C VAL A 40 -5.82 -6.99 -2.09
N PRO A 41 -6.96 -7.32 -2.72
CA PRO A 41 -8.13 -7.78 -1.98
C PRO A 41 -7.83 -9.14 -1.33
N VAL A 42 -8.10 -9.21 -0.03
CA VAL A 42 -8.02 -10.45 0.76
C VAL A 42 -9.45 -10.88 1.14
N GLY A 43 -9.71 -12.18 1.20
CA GLY A 43 -11.04 -12.72 1.57
C GLY A 43 -11.93 -13.24 0.44
N LEU A 44 -11.56 -13.05 -0.84
CA LEU A 44 -12.31 -13.64 -1.95
C LEU A 44 -11.97 -15.13 -2.12
N SER A 45 -13.00 -15.98 -2.22
CA SER A 45 -12.86 -17.41 -2.52
C SER A 45 -12.15 -17.62 -3.86
N ARG A 46 -11.45 -18.77 -4.03
CA ARG A 46 -10.67 -19.05 -5.25
C ARG A 46 -11.49 -18.95 -6.54
N GLY A 47 -12.77 -19.32 -6.49
CA GLY A 47 -13.70 -19.22 -7.62
C GLY A 47 -14.06 -17.77 -7.95
N LEU A 48 -14.33 -16.93 -6.94
CA LEU A 48 -14.57 -15.51 -7.15
C LEU A 48 -13.34 -14.80 -7.72
N ARG A 49 -12.14 -15.10 -7.20
CA ARG A 49 -10.88 -14.50 -7.70
C ARG A 49 -10.68 -14.70 -9.21
N LYS A 50 -11.03 -15.87 -9.75
CA LYS A 50 -10.91 -16.16 -11.20
C LYS A 50 -11.91 -15.36 -12.03
N LEU A 51 -13.16 -15.27 -11.58
CA LEU A 51 -14.22 -14.49 -12.25
C LEU A 51 -13.91 -12.99 -12.26
N PHE A 52 -13.31 -12.49 -11.18
CA PHE A 52 -12.90 -11.09 -11.09
C PHE A 52 -11.65 -10.80 -11.93
N GLN A 53 -10.67 -11.71 -12.00
CA GLN A 53 -9.47 -11.53 -12.84
C GLN A 53 -9.78 -11.40 -14.34
N GLU A 54 -10.75 -12.15 -14.87
CA GLU A 54 -11.14 -12.03 -16.28
C GLU A 54 -11.89 -10.73 -16.60
N LYS A 55 -12.46 -10.07 -15.58
CA LYS A 55 -13.28 -8.86 -15.71
C LYS A 55 -12.58 -7.55 -15.37
N PHE A 56 -11.32 -7.55 -14.93
CA PHE A 56 -10.63 -6.30 -14.62
C PHE A 56 -10.00 -5.70 -15.89
N PRO A 57 -10.58 -4.64 -16.49
CA PRO A 57 -9.88 -3.88 -17.52
C PRO A 57 -8.70 -3.13 -16.91
N ASN A 58 -7.85 -2.62 -17.78
CA ASN A 58 -6.61 -1.92 -17.46
C ASN A 58 -6.82 -0.78 -16.44
N LEU A 59 -6.39 -0.99 -15.18
CA LEU A 59 -6.62 -0.10 -14.03
C LEU A 59 -5.79 1.20 -14.05
N SER A 60 -5.03 1.46 -15.11
CA SER A 60 -4.34 2.74 -15.33
C SER A 60 -5.31 3.93 -15.48
N ARG A 61 -6.62 3.67 -15.67
CA ARG A 61 -7.65 4.69 -15.91
C ARG A 61 -8.82 4.67 -14.91
N MET A 62 -8.74 3.86 -13.85
CA MET A 62 -9.81 3.79 -12.85
C MET A 62 -9.40 4.58 -11.60
N ASP A 63 -10.05 5.72 -11.40
CA ASP A 63 -9.79 6.64 -10.28
C ASP A 63 -10.50 6.23 -8.99
N ASP A 64 -11.44 5.27 -9.01
CA ASP A 64 -12.18 4.86 -7.82
C ASP A 64 -12.59 3.38 -7.83
N VAL A 65 -12.49 2.73 -6.66
CA VAL A 65 -12.85 1.31 -6.44
C VAL A 65 -14.36 1.15 -6.16
N SER A 66 -15.06 2.27 -5.99
CA SER A 66 -16.50 2.35 -5.77
C SER A 66 -17.33 1.93 -6.99
N GLU A 67 -16.73 1.83 -8.18
CA GLU A 67 -17.39 1.32 -9.41
C GLU A 67 -17.50 -0.22 -9.45
N LEU A 68 -16.95 -0.92 -8.47
CA LEU A 68 -16.94 -2.38 -8.40
C LEU A 68 -17.92 -2.97 -7.35
N LEU A 69 -18.77 -2.13 -6.75
CA LEU A 69 -19.75 -2.49 -5.73
C LEU A 69 -21.18 -2.47 -6.28
#